data_AF-A0A517TSM7-F1
#
_entry.id   AF-A0A517TSM7-F1
#
_cell.length_a   1.000
_cell.length_b   1.000
_cell.length_c   1.000
_cell.angle_alpha   90.00
_cell.angle_beta   90.00
_cell.angle_gamma   90.00
#
_symmetry.space_group_name_H-M   'P 1'
#
loop_
_entity.id
_entity.type
_entity.pdbx_description
1 polymer ?
#
loop_
_entity_poly.entity_id
_entity_poly.type
_entity_poly.pdbx_seq_one_letter_code
_entity_poly.pdbx_strand_id
1 'polypeptide(L)' 'MSEPTPLGSERAMQIVAENKLRAAIEAGEFDNLPGLGKPSPLIDEPYDPFWWLRRKLRQENLPADPRDGWQR' A
#
# COMPACT_ATOMS: atom_id res chain seq x y z
N MET A 1 -20.92 -9.27 19.70
CA MET A 1 -19.71 -8.88 18.95
C MET A 1 -19.38 -10.03 18.03
N SER A 2 -19.72 -9.94 16.73
CA SER A 2 -19.41 -11.02 15.78
C SER A 2 -17.91 -11.04 15.51
N GLU A 3 -17.28 -12.19 15.68
CA GLU A 3 -15.92 -12.41 15.19
C GLU A 3 -15.90 -12.28 13.67
N PRO A 4 -14.87 -11.64 13.08
CA PRO A 4 -14.74 -11.60 11.62
C PRO A 4 -14.61 -13.02 11.09
N THR A 5 -15.41 -13.38 10.08
CA THR A 5 -15.29 -14.65 9.36
C THR A 5 -13.86 -14.81 8.86
N PRO A 6 -13.16 -15.94 9.14
CA PRO A 6 -11.80 -16.12 8.66
C PRO A 6 -11.81 -16.22 7.13
N LEU A 7 -11.11 -15.29 6.48
CA LEU A 7 -10.84 -15.28 5.03
C LEU A 7 -9.98 -16.51 4.67
N GLY A 8 -10.57 -17.70 4.56
CA GLY A 8 -9.79 -18.94 4.55
C GLY A 8 -9.00 -19.12 5.85
N SER A 9 -8.29 -20.24 6.03
CA SER A 9 -7.41 -20.35 7.19
C SER A 9 -6.35 -19.25 7.13
N GLU A 10 -6.00 -18.65 8.27
CA GLU A 10 -4.88 -17.68 8.38
C GLU A 10 -3.62 -18.18 7.63
N ARG A 11 -3.39 -19.49 7.70
CA ARG A 11 -2.32 -20.16 6.97
C ARG A 11 -2.45 -20.11 5.46
N ALA A 12 -3.64 -20.23 4.89
CA ALA A 12 -3.84 -20.09 3.46
C ALA A 12 -3.48 -18.66 2.99
N MET A 13 -3.88 -17.63 3.74
CA MET A 13 -3.52 -16.23 3.42
C MET A 13 -2.01 -16.03 3.46
N GLN A 14 -1.34 -16.54 4.51
CA GLN A 14 0.11 -16.46 4.62
C GLN A 14 0.82 -17.13 3.44
N ILE A 15 0.37 -18.31 3.02
CA ILE A 15 0.95 -19.05 1.88
C ILE A 15 0.77 -18.26 0.58
N VAL A 16 -0.43 -17.72 0.33
CA VAL A 16 -0.71 -16.92 -0.87
C VAL A 16 0.16 -15.66 -0.90
N ALA A 17 0.28 -14.96 0.24
CA ALA A 17 1.11 -13.76 0.35
C ALA A 17 2.59 -14.07 0.07
N GLU A 18 3.15 -15.09 0.71
CA GLU A 18 4.53 -15.52 0.54
C GLU A 18 4.83 -15.91 -0.93
N ASN A 19 3.94 -16.69 -1.54
CA ASN A 19 4.10 -17.11 -2.93
C ASN A 19 4.10 -15.90 -3.90
N LYS A 20 3.18 -14.94 -3.68
CA LYS A 20 3.13 -13.73 -4.50
C LYS A 20 4.38 -12.87 -4.34
N LEU A 21 4.86 -12.71 -3.10
CA LEU A 21 6.06 -11.93 -2.81
C LEU A 21 7.28 -12.54 -3.51
N ARG A 22 7.47 -13.86 -3.38
CA ARG A 22 8.57 -14.58 -4.02
C ARG A 22 8.54 -14.44 -5.54
N ALA A 23 7.38 -14.64 -6.16
CA ALA A 23 7.23 -14.50 -7.60
C ALA A 23 7.59 -13.09 -8.09
N ALA A 24 7.15 -12.04 -7.38
CA ALA A 24 7.48 -10.65 -7.73
C ALA A 24 8.97 -10.33 -7.57
N ILE A 25 9.63 -10.90 -6.55
CA ILE A 25 11.09 -10.78 -6.37
C ILE A 25 11.83 -11.47 -7.51
N GLU A 26 11.48 -12.72 -7.84
CA GLU A 26 12.12 -13.49 -8.91
C GLU A 26 11.93 -12.84 -10.28
N ALA A 27 10.79 -12.19 -10.50
CA ALA A 27 10.50 -11.42 -11.72
C ALA A 27 11.19 -10.05 -11.78
N GLY A 28 11.89 -9.63 -10.71
CA GLY A 28 12.54 -8.32 -10.66
C GLY A 28 11.56 -7.14 -10.62
N GLU A 29 10.32 -7.34 -10.17
CA GLU A 29 9.31 -6.26 -10.12
C GLU A 29 9.72 -5.10 -9.19
N PHE A 30 10.69 -5.34 -8.32
CA PHE A 30 11.26 -4.36 -7.39
C PHE A 30 12.59 -3.74 -7.85
N ASP A 31 13.17 -4.16 -8.99
CA ASP A 31 14.51 -3.73 -9.41
C ASP A 31 14.55 -2.28 -9.90
N ASN A 32 13.43 -1.76 -10.40
CA ASN A 32 13.34 -0.42 -11.01
C ASN A 32 12.26 0.45 -10.36
N LEU A 33 12.13 0.37 -9.03
CA LEU A 33 11.13 1.13 -8.31
C LEU A 33 11.26 2.65 -8.53
N PRO A 34 10.14 3.37 -8.70
CA PRO A 34 10.15 4.82 -8.76
C PRO A 34 10.78 5.43 -7.50
N GLY A 35 11.95 6.05 -7.66
CA GLY A 35 12.70 6.65 -6.55
C GLY A 35 13.88 5.83 -6.05
N LEU A 36 14.16 4.65 -6.62
CA LEU A 36 15.37 3.89 -6.31
C LEU A 36 16.62 4.75 -6.53
N GLY A 37 17.48 4.83 -5.51
CA GLY A 37 18.71 5.63 -5.51
C GLY A 37 18.53 7.15 -5.42
N LYS A 38 17.30 7.66 -5.31
CA LYS A 38 17.01 9.09 -5.15
C LYS A 38 16.79 9.45 -3.67
N PRO A 39 17.15 10.67 -3.24
CA PRO A 39 16.80 11.13 -1.90
C PRO A 39 15.28 11.11 -1.70
N SER A 40 14.84 10.79 -0.48
CA SER A 40 13.42 10.79 -0.16
C SER A 40 12.85 12.21 -0.32
N PRO A 41 11.72 12.39 -1.04
CA PRO A 41 11.09 13.70 -1.18
C PRO A 41 10.50 14.22 0.15
N LEU A 42 10.47 13.39 1.20
CA LEU A 42 9.92 13.73 2.51
C LEU A 42 11.00 14.03 3.55
N ILE A 43 12.29 14.09 3.17
CA ILE A 43 13.39 14.20 4.13
C ILE A 43 13.39 15.53 4.91
N ASP A 44 12.82 16.59 4.31
CA ASP A 44 12.73 17.93 4.91
C ASP A 44 11.30 18.28 5.38
N GLU A 45 10.36 17.33 5.31
CA GLU A 45 8.96 17.54 5.69
C GLU A 45 8.73 17.20 7.17
N PRO A 46 7.82 17.90 7.87
CA PRO A 46 7.37 17.48 9.20
C PRO A 46 6.85 16.03 9.18
N TYR A 47 7.11 15.28 10.25
CA TYR A 47 6.62 13.92 10.38
C TYR A 47 5.08 13.89 10.35
N ASP A 48 4.50 13.29 9.32
CA ASP A 48 3.07 13.03 9.18
C ASP A 48 2.82 11.51 9.23
N PRO A 49 2.18 10.94 10.26
CA PRO A 49 1.87 9.50 10.29
C PRO A 49 0.99 9.03 9.11
N PHE A 50 0.29 9.95 8.44
CA PHE A 50 -0.54 9.69 7.26
C PHE A 50 0.15 10.01 5.93
N TRP A 51 1.47 10.26 5.92
CA TRP A 51 2.23 10.65 4.72
C TRP A 51 1.99 9.70 3.53
N TRP A 52 1.97 8.40 3.80
CA TRP A 52 1.82 7.36 2.77
C TRP A 52 0.40 7.33 2.20
N LEU A 53 -0.60 7.54 3.05
CA LEU A 53 -2.01 7.56 2.64
C LEU A 53 -2.30 8.78 1.76
N ARG A 54 -1.86 9.97 2.18
CA ARG A 54 -1.99 11.20 1.37
C ARG A 54 -1.29 11.07 0.02
N ARG A 55 -0.10 10.47 -0.01
CA ARG A 55 0.64 10.19 -1.25
C ARG A 55 -0.14 9.24 -2.16
N LYS A 56 -0.70 8.16 -1.62
CA LYS A 56 -1.47 7.18 -2.39
C LYS A 56 -2.75 7.80 -2.96
N LEU A 57 -3.50 8.56 -2.16
CA LEU A 57 -4.70 9.26 -2.63
C LEU A 57 -4.39 10.21 -3.79
N ARG A 58 -3.27 10.96 -3.70
CA ARG A 58 -2.80 11.83 -4.79
C ARG A 58 -2.43 11.04 -6.05
N GLN A 59 -1.76 9.89 -5.91
CA GLN A 59 -1.36 9.04 -7.03
C GLN A 59 -2.57 8.44 -7.77
N GLU A 60 -3.61 8.06 -7.02
CA GLU A 60 -4.85 7.48 -7.55
C GLU A 60 -5.90 8.54 -7.95
N ASN A 61 -5.58 9.83 -7.82
CA ASN A 61 -6.50 10.95 -8.03
C ASN A 61 -7.81 10.83 -7.22
N LEU A 62 -7.69 10.38 -5.97
CA LEU A 62 -8.80 10.21 -5.04
C LEU A 62 -8.90 11.42 -4.09
N PRO A 63 -10.13 11.80 -3.67
CA PRO A 63 -10.32 12.87 -2.71
C PRO A 63 -9.74 12.51 -1.33
N ALA A 64 -9.22 13.52 -0.64
CA ALA A 64 -8.64 13.36 0.69
C ALA A 64 -9.69 13.19 1.79
N ASP A 65 -10.88 13.77 1.61
CA ASP A 65 -12.05 13.51 2.45
C ASP A 65 -12.95 12.49 1.75
N PRO A 66 -13.27 11.35 2.38
CA PRO A 66 -14.23 10.40 1.85
C PRO A 66 -15.56 11.05 1.43
N ARG A 67 -16.02 12.07 2.16
CA ARG A 67 -17.31 12.74 1.88
C ARG A 67 -17.35 13.46 0.53
N ASP A 68 -16.19 13.82 -0.02
CA ASP A 68 -16.08 14.47 -1.32
C ASP A 68 -16.22 13.46 -2.49
N GLY A 69 -16.10 12.15 -2.23
CA GLY A 69 -16.05 11.09 -3.25
C GLY A 69 -17.29 10.19 -3.33
N TRP A 70 -18.01 9.96 -2.23
CA TRP A 70 -19.10 8.97 -2.13
C TRP A 70 -20.52 9.53 -2.36
N GLN A 71 -20.68 10.81 -2.73
CA GLN A 71 -21.98 11.43 -3.02
C GLN A 71 -22.28 11.60 -4.52
N ARG A 72 -21.64 10.82 -5.39
CA ARG A 72 -21.96 10.76 -6.83
C ARG A 72 -22.46 9.40 -7.24
#